data_AF-A0A7W1ZRE4-F1
#
_entry.id   AF-A0A7W1ZRE4-F1
#
_cell.length_a   1.000
_cell.length_b   1.000
_cell.length_c   1.000
_cell.angle_alpha   90.00
_cell.angle_beta   90.00
_cell.angle_gamma   90.00
#
_symmetry.space_group_name_H-M   'P 1'
#
loop_
_entity.id
_entity.type
_entity.pdbx_description
1 polymer ?
#
loop_
_entity_poly.entity_id
_entity_poly.type
_entity_poly.pdbx_seq_one_letter_code
_entity_poly.pdbx_strand_id
1 'polypeptide(L)' 'MNFLADGNLLIAFSWDGHVHHARAKHFFSKHQKTATCPITELNLVESKKVHKPAPTSNG' A
#
# COMPACT_ATOMS: atom_id res chain seq x y z
N MET A 1 15.94 8.33 11.42
CA MET A 1 15.64 6.90 11.26
C MET A 1 15.15 6.67 9.84
N ASN A 2 15.72 5.72 9.10
CA ASN A 2 15.18 5.29 7.80
C ASN A 2 14.38 4.01 8.04
N PHE A 3 13.14 3.98 7.54
CA PHE A 3 12.29 2.80 7.62
C PHE A 3 12.31 2.04 6.30
N LEU A 4 12.23 0.72 6.36
CA LEU A 4 12.03 -0.12 5.19
C LEU A 4 10.58 -0.62 5.20
N ALA A 5 9.77 -0.14 4.26
CA ALA A 5 8.38 -0.55 4.14
C ALA A 5 8.31 -1.99 3.61
N ASP A 6 7.65 -2.87 4.36
CA ASP A 6 7.31 -4.21 3.88
C ASP A 6 6.08 -4.19 2.95
N GLY A 7 5.78 -5.33 2.35
CA GLY A 7 4.67 -5.47 1.41
C GLY A 7 3.30 -5.21 2.05
N ASN A 8 3.10 -5.60 3.30
CA ASN A 8 1.82 -5.42 4.00
C ASN A 8 1.54 -3.92 4.23
N LEU A 9 2.56 -3.17 4.62
CA LEU A 9 2.43 -1.73 4.80
C LEU A 9 2.12 -1.03 3.47
N LEU A 10 2.77 -1.44 2.37
CA LEU A 10 2.49 -0.91 1.03
C LEU A 10 1.07 -1.27 0.55
N ILE A 11 0.64 -2.52 0.76
CA ILE A 11 -0.71 -2.98 0.41
C ILE A 11 -1.75 -2.17 1.18
N ALA A 12 -1.59 -2.08 2.51
CA ALA A 12 -2.48 -1.32 3.38
C ALA A 12 -2.57 0.15 2.96
N PHE A 13 -1.45 0.77 2.56
CA PHE A 13 -1.45 2.14 2.07
C PHE A 13 -2.15 2.29 0.71
N SER A 14 -1.98 1.31 -0.19
CA SER A 14 -2.47 1.42 -1.57
C SER A 14 -3.94 1.04 -1.78
N TRP A 15 -4.57 0.39 -0.80
CA TRP A 15 -5.95 -0.09 -0.89
C TRP A 15 -6.83 0.59 0.16
N ASP A 16 -7.74 1.45 -0.30
CA ASP A 16 -8.62 2.26 0.57
C ASP A 16 -9.54 1.41 1.47
N GLY A 17 -9.94 0.22 1.01
CA GLY A 17 -10.77 -0.72 1.78
C GLY A 17 -9.99 -1.57 2.79
N HIS A 18 -8.67 -1.47 2.84
CA HIS A 18 -7.86 -2.24 3.76
C HIS A 18 -8.09 -1.75 5.20
N VAL A 19 -8.31 -2.68 6.15
CA VAL A 19 -8.57 -2.38 7.58
C VAL A 19 -7.49 -1.51 8.25
N HIS A 20 -6.28 -1.50 7.69
CA HIS A 20 -5.15 -0.70 8.18
C HIS A 20 -4.82 0.53 7.34
N HIS A 21 -5.66 0.91 6.37
CA HIS A 21 -5.39 2.01 5.45
C HIS A 21 -5.10 3.34 6.16
N ALA A 22 -5.93 3.72 7.13
CA ALA A 22 -5.72 4.95 7.91
C ALA A 22 -4.39 4.96 8.67
N ARG A 23 -4.00 3.82 9.25
CA ARG A 23 -2.72 3.69 9.97
C ARG A 23 -1.52 3.75 9.02
N ALA A 24 -1.63 3.14 7.85
CA ALA A 24 -0.59 3.19 6.83
C ALA A 24 -0.40 4.62 6.28
N LYS A 25 -1.49 5.35 6.02
CA LYS A 25 -1.42 6.78 5.68
C LYS A 25 -0.72 7.60 6.77
N HIS A 26 -1.08 7.38 8.03
CA HIS A 26 -0.44 8.07 9.15
C HIS A 26 1.06 7.76 9.22
N PHE A 27 1.46 6.51 9.02
CA PHE A 27 2.86 6.09 8.97
C PHE A 27 3.65 6.88 7.93
N PHE A 28 3.20 6.90 6.66
CA PHE A 28 3.91 7.62 5.59
C PHE A 28 3.91 9.14 5.79
N SER A 29 2.88 9.70 6.43
CA SER A 29 2.86 11.13 6.77
C SER A 29 3.93 11.50 7.81
N LYS A 30 4.21 10.59 8.76
CA LYS A 30 5.18 10.79 9.85
C LYS A 30 6.62 10.41 9.44
N HIS A 31 6.77 9.47 8.53
CA HIS A 31 8.05 8.86 8.17
C HIS A 31 8.38 9.09 6.69
N GLN A 32 8.73 10.32 6.34
CA GLN A 32 9.03 10.70 4.95
C GLN A 32 10.29 10.03 4.38
N LYS A 33 11.21 9.59 5.23
CA LYS A 33 12.39 8.81 4.83
C LYS A 33 12.11 7.32 4.95
N THR A 34 11.27 6.83 4.04
CA THR A 34 10.94 5.40 3.91
C THR A 34 11.46 4.88 2.57
N ALA A 35 12.14 3.73 2.61
CA ALA A 35 12.58 3.01 1.43
C ALA A 35 11.81 1.68 1.32
N THR A 36 11.88 1.05 0.16
CA THR A 36 11.45 -0.34 -0.06
C THR A 36 12.46 -1.01 -0.99
N CYS A 37 12.25 -2.29 -1.32
CA CYS A 37 13.08 -3.00 -2.29
C CYS A 37 12.25 -3.52 -3.47
N PRO A 38 12.86 -3.81 -4.63
CA PRO A 38 12.14 -4.26 -5.83
C PRO A 38 11.29 -5.52 -5.62
N ILE A 39 11.73 -6.44 -4.76
CA ILE A 39 10.96 -7.66 -4.43
C ILE A 39 9.66 -7.31 -3.70
N THR A 40 9.71 -6.32 -2.82
CA THR A 40 8.53 -5.84 -2.08
C THR A 40 7.58 -5.04 -2.96
N GLU A 41 8.12 -4.27 -3.92
CA GLU A 41 7.31 -3.59 -4.95
C GLU A 41 6.58 -4.60 -5.85
N LEU A 42 7.25 -5.69 -6.24
CA LEU A 42 6.62 -6.76 -7.02
C LEU A 42 5.43 -7.39 -6.27
N ASN A 43 5.58 -7.67 -4.97
CA ASN A 43 4.49 -8.18 -4.14
C ASN A 43 3.26 -7.26 -4.15
N LEU A 44 3.47 -5.94 -4.11
CA LEU A 44 2.39 -4.97 -4.21
C LEU A 44 1.67 -5.05 -5.55
N VAL A 45 2.41 -5.12 -6.66
CA VAL A 45 1.84 -5.21 -8.02
C VAL A 45 0.96 -6.46 -8.16
N GLU A 46 1.45 -7.62 -7.72
CA GLU A 46 0.67 -8.86 -7.77
C GLU A 46 -0.59 -8.78 -6.90
N SER A 47 -0.48 -8.20 -5.70
CA SER A 47 -1.63 -8.05 -4.78
C SER A 47 -2.74 -7.15 -5.33
N LYS A 48 -2.38 -6.13 -6.13
CA LYS A 48 -3.35 -5.25 -6.79
C LYS A 48 -4.17 -5.95 -7.89
N LYS A 49 -3.65 -7.03 -8.49
CA LYS A 49 -4.41 -7.83 -9.47
C LYS A 49 -5.57 -8.58 -8.81
N VAL A 50 -5.39 -8.97 -7.55
CA VAL A 50 -6.41 -9.68 -6.75
C VAL A 50 -7.48 -8.72 -6.24
N HIS A 51 -7.08 -7.53 -5.81
CA HIS A 51 -7.98 -6.53 -5.21
C HIS A 51 -8.33 -5.41 -6.20
N LYS A 52 -8.74 -5.78 -7.41
CA LYS A 52 -9.18 -4.78 -8.40
C LYS A 52 -10.46 -4.11 -7.87
N PRO A 53 -10.50 -2.78 -7.73
CA PRO A 53 -11.75 -2.10 -7.41
C PRO A 53 -12.78 -2.49 -8.48
N ALA A 54 -14.01 -2.79 -8.05
CA ALA A 54 -15.10 -3.09 -8.97
C ALA A 54 -15.19 -1.97 -10.02
N PRO A 55 -15.43 -2.28 -11.31
CA PRO A 55 -15.61 -1.25 -12.31
C PRO A 55 -16.74 -0.33 -11.85
N THR A 56 -16.44 0.96 -11.70
CA THR A 56 -17.46 1.97 -11.45
C THR A 56 -18.42 1.94 -12.63
N SER A 57 -19.65 1.48 -12.40
CA SER A 57 -20.74 1.62 -13.36
C SER A 57 -20.95 3.11 -13.58
N ASN A 58 -20.50 3.63 -14.71
CA ASN A 58 -20.92 4.94 -15.18
C ASN A 58 -22.42 4.81 -15.50
N GLY A 59 -23.26 5.43 -14.67
CA GLY A 59 -24.68 5.64 -14.97
C GLY A 59 -24.88 6.72 -16.01
#